data_AF-A0A1T4YYC0-F1
#
_entry.id   AF-A0A1T4YYC0-F1
#
_cell.length_a   1.000
_cell.length_b   1.000
_cell.length_c   1.000
_cell.angle_alpha   90.00
_cell.angle_beta   90.00
_cell.angle_gamma   90.00
#
_symmetry.space_group_name_H-M   'P 1'
#
loop_
_entity.id
_entity.type
_entity.pdbx_description
1 polymer ?
#
loop_
_entity_poly.entity_id
_entity_poly.type
_entity_poly.pdbx_seq_one_letter_code
_entity_poly.pdbx_strand_id
1 'polypeptide(L)'
;MKRLLFFVSSCLLVVSAMAQTLVTTPVVGFLTLNLNQGTNFMGFALQPSMDLQGLINIGTVRTRVFLQGSPQVSLTDDQFNPGYIVEIVSEGAGLGFTSVIVDTVSTGNEIVLSQPVPEGVADGATVKIWKLWTLAEVFGADNSAGLTAGTTPADSDLIQVPNGSGFDEYFYSTGGAQGTGWRQVGQGTTDQASTPLKFGGGFAIFARSAKSVVLVGQVKPGKTVVDLQTGNNFVANLCPVNAGGDTPSSEGRTLANSGLQAGLTGGVTSNQADLVMLWNGQGYSQYYYSTGGLVGAGWRRVGGGATDQASVALPDGAYIIHRRGAPVSFQLNQGNF
;
A
#
# COMPACT_ATOMS: atom_id res chain seq x y z
N MET A 1 42.34 40.83 -59.21
CA MET A 1 42.39 39.67 -58.29
C MET A 1 41.10 39.67 -57.46
N LYS A 2 40.18 38.74 -57.74
CA LYS A 2 38.92 38.56 -57.01
C LYS A 2 39.22 37.78 -55.72
N ARG A 3 38.88 38.32 -54.54
CA ARG A 3 38.86 37.56 -53.29
C ARG A 3 37.40 37.42 -52.83
N LEU A 4 36.94 36.20 -52.93
CA LEU A 4 35.60 35.71 -52.59
C LEU A 4 35.56 35.50 -51.06
N LEU A 5 34.73 36.26 -50.33
CA LEU A 5 34.41 35.97 -48.93
C LEU A 5 33.36 34.85 -48.90
N PHE A 6 33.72 33.68 -48.36
CA PHE A 6 32.75 32.64 -48.01
C PHE A 6 32.30 32.84 -46.56
N PHE A 7 31.02 33.15 -46.37
CA PHE A 7 30.32 33.03 -45.09
C PHE A 7 29.95 31.55 -44.89
N VAL A 8 30.47 30.93 -43.83
CA VAL A 8 30.03 29.59 -43.40
C VAL A 8 28.86 29.80 -42.42
N SER A 9 27.65 29.51 -42.90
CA SER A 9 26.44 29.45 -42.07
C SER A 9 26.37 28.08 -41.40
N SER A 10 26.60 28.01 -40.09
CA SER A 10 26.50 26.78 -39.31
C SER A 10 25.05 26.56 -38.88
N CYS A 11 24.32 25.68 -39.57
CA CYS A 11 22.99 25.24 -39.14
C CYS A 11 23.11 24.38 -37.87
N LEU A 12 22.57 24.86 -36.75
CA LEU A 12 22.32 24.04 -35.56
C LEU A 12 21.18 23.06 -35.86
N LEU A 13 21.51 21.77 -35.96
CA LEU A 13 20.54 20.68 -35.93
C LEU A 13 20.02 20.54 -34.49
N VAL A 14 18.79 21.00 -34.25
CA VAL A 14 18.04 20.68 -33.02
C VAL A 14 17.60 19.22 -33.12
N VAL A 15 18.25 18.35 -32.34
CA VAL A 15 17.78 16.97 -32.17
C VAL A 15 16.61 17.01 -31.20
N SER A 16 15.38 16.92 -31.73
CA SER A 16 14.20 16.64 -30.92
C SER A 16 14.31 15.22 -30.38
N ALA A 17 14.79 15.07 -29.14
CA ALA A 17 14.70 13.81 -28.42
C ALA A 17 13.22 13.52 -28.16
N MET A 18 12.62 12.65 -28.97
CA MET A 18 11.34 12.02 -28.64
C MET A 18 11.56 11.25 -27.34
N ALA A 19 10.94 11.71 -26.25
CA ALA A 19 10.88 10.94 -25.01
C ALA A 19 10.21 9.60 -25.35
N GLN A 20 10.98 8.51 -25.32
CA GLN A 20 10.45 7.18 -25.53
C GLN A 20 9.58 6.86 -24.31
N THR A 21 8.27 6.84 -24.50
CA THR A 21 7.33 6.36 -23.48
C THR A 21 7.65 4.89 -23.24
N LEU A 22 8.31 4.58 -22.13
CA LEU A 22 8.56 3.20 -21.73
C LEU A 22 7.20 2.57 -21.40
N VAL A 23 6.60 1.87 -22.36
CA VAL A 23 5.42 1.04 -22.12
C VAL A 23 5.90 -0.25 -21.47
N THR A 24 6.06 -0.24 -20.15
CA THR A 24 6.14 -1.49 -19.40
C THR A 24 4.72 -2.04 -19.30
N THR A 25 4.43 -3.16 -19.97
CA THR A 25 3.18 -3.89 -19.68
C THR A 25 3.23 -4.33 -18.21
N PRO A 26 2.22 -4.01 -17.40
CA PRO A 26 2.22 -4.41 -16.00
C PRO A 26 2.28 -5.95 -15.90
N VAL A 27 3.11 -6.46 -15.00
CA VAL A 27 3.12 -7.89 -14.68
C VAL A 27 1.85 -8.17 -13.89
N VAL A 28 0.87 -8.77 -14.56
CA VAL A 28 -0.39 -9.19 -13.96
C VAL A 28 -0.23 -10.61 -13.44
N GLY A 29 -0.75 -10.86 -12.24
CA GLY A 29 -0.77 -12.19 -11.63
C GLY A 29 -2.01 -12.39 -10.77
N PHE A 30 -2.06 -13.55 -10.13
CA PHE A 30 -3.05 -13.84 -9.10
C PHE A 30 -2.36 -14.33 -7.83
N LEU A 31 -2.98 -14.08 -6.70
CA LEU A 31 -2.55 -14.52 -5.38
C LEU A 31 -3.72 -15.25 -4.73
N THR A 32 -3.51 -16.51 -4.36
CA THR A 32 -4.47 -17.26 -3.56
C THR A 32 -4.16 -17.05 -2.09
N LEU A 33 -5.10 -16.43 -1.39
CA LEU A 33 -5.01 -16.15 0.04
C LEU A 33 -5.80 -17.23 0.78
N ASN A 34 -5.10 -18.08 1.52
CA ASN A 34 -5.74 -19.13 2.32
C ASN A 34 -6.12 -18.57 3.69
N LEU A 35 -7.42 -18.59 3.99
CA LEU A 35 -7.99 -18.21 5.26
C LEU A 35 -8.15 -19.45 6.14
N ASN A 36 -7.63 -19.39 7.35
CA ASN A 36 -7.95 -20.34 8.41
C ASN A 36 -9.21 -19.87 9.15
N GLN A 37 -9.89 -20.79 9.84
CA GLN A 37 -10.93 -20.37 10.77
C GLN A 37 -10.35 -19.45 11.86
N GLY A 38 -11.03 -18.35 12.16
CA GLY A 38 -10.57 -17.30 13.06
C GLY A 38 -9.95 -16.11 12.31
N THR A 39 -9.07 -15.37 12.98
CA THR A 39 -8.47 -14.14 12.45
C THR A 39 -7.32 -14.42 11.48
N ASN A 40 -7.38 -13.79 10.31
CA ASN A 40 -6.36 -13.81 9.27
C ASN A 40 -5.95 -12.38 8.95
N PHE A 41 -4.65 -12.08 8.87
CA PHE A 41 -4.16 -10.75 8.51
C PHE A 41 -3.85 -10.68 7.02
N MET A 42 -4.51 -9.75 6.36
CA MET A 42 -4.53 -9.61 4.91
C MET A 42 -3.85 -8.32 4.50
N GLY A 43 -3.12 -8.37 3.41
CA GLY A 43 -2.53 -7.21 2.75
C GLY A 43 -2.36 -7.54 1.28
N PHE A 44 -2.62 -6.57 0.42
CA PHE A 44 -2.63 -6.81 -1.01
C PHE A 44 -1.24 -6.62 -1.61
N ALA A 45 -0.51 -7.72 -1.82
CA ALA A 45 0.75 -7.71 -2.56
C ALA A 45 0.57 -7.29 -4.03
N LEU A 46 -0.63 -7.53 -4.57
CA LEU A 46 -1.03 -7.08 -5.90
C LEU A 46 -1.81 -5.77 -5.81
N GLN A 47 -1.44 -4.82 -6.64
CA GLN A 47 -2.05 -3.52 -6.76
C GLN A 47 -3.20 -3.55 -7.78
N PRO A 48 -4.19 -2.66 -7.57
CA PRO A 48 -5.26 -2.41 -8.53
C PRO A 48 -4.71 -1.69 -9.78
N SER A 49 -5.58 -1.39 -10.75
CA SER A 49 -5.18 -0.70 -11.98
C SER A 49 -4.61 0.70 -11.70
N MET A 50 -3.55 1.04 -12.43
CA MET A 50 -3.11 2.42 -12.58
C MET A 50 -3.98 3.08 -13.66
N ASP A 51 -4.63 4.18 -13.29
CA ASP A 51 -5.56 4.87 -14.19
C ASP A 51 -4.88 5.99 -14.96
N LEU A 52 -3.90 6.67 -14.33
CA LEU A 52 -3.20 7.79 -14.94
C LEU A 52 -1.76 7.89 -14.45
N GLN A 53 -0.86 8.34 -15.32
CA GLN A 53 0.47 8.81 -14.96
C GLN A 53 0.69 10.20 -15.58
N GLY A 54 1.24 11.11 -14.80
CA GLY A 54 1.43 12.50 -15.23
C GLY A 54 2.50 13.21 -14.41
N LEU A 55 2.70 14.49 -14.72
CA LEU A 55 3.53 15.39 -13.92
C LEU A 55 2.59 16.24 -13.05
N ILE A 56 3.05 16.74 -11.92
CA ILE A 56 2.29 17.69 -11.09
C ILE A 56 3.10 18.94 -10.79
N ASN A 57 2.40 20.06 -10.66
CA ASN A 57 2.89 21.21 -9.92
C ASN A 57 2.20 21.27 -8.56
N ILE A 58 2.89 21.78 -7.57
CA ILE A 58 2.42 21.84 -6.20
C ILE A 58 1.82 23.22 -5.95
N GLY A 59 0.60 23.24 -5.41
CA GLY A 59 -0.05 24.47 -4.99
C GLY A 59 0.64 25.14 -3.80
N THR A 60 0.24 26.38 -3.53
CA THR A 60 0.66 27.11 -2.32
C THR A 60 0.27 26.36 -1.04
N VAL A 61 -0.87 25.66 -1.06
CA VAL A 61 -1.24 24.65 -0.08
C VAL A 61 -0.84 23.28 -0.62
N ARG A 62 0.07 22.57 0.05
CA ARG A 62 0.66 21.32 -0.46
C ARG A 62 -0.31 20.13 -0.49
N THR A 63 -1.54 20.27 -0.03
CA THR A 63 -2.63 19.30 -0.28
C THR A 63 -3.27 19.49 -1.65
N ARG A 64 -2.95 20.56 -2.37
CA ARG A 64 -3.48 20.86 -3.69
C ARG A 64 -2.36 20.72 -4.71
N VAL A 65 -2.56 19.86 -5.70
CA VAL A 65 -1.60 19.63 -6.79
C VAL A 65 -2.31 19.76 -8.14
N PHE A 66 -1.58 20.16 -9.17
CA PHE A 66 -2.13 20.45 -10.47
C PHE A 66 -1.50 19.53 -11.50
N LEU A 67 -2.30 18.64 -12.08
CA LEU A 67 -1.82 17.74 -13.12
C LEU A 67 -1.38 18.52 -14.36
N GLN A 68 -0.16 18.23 -14.78
CA GLN A 68 0.48 18.75 -15.97
C GLN A 68 0.56 17.61 -17.00
N GLY A 69 0.35 17.93 -18.27
CA GLY A 69 0.47 16.92 -19.32
C GLY A 69 0.33 17.46 -20.74
N SER A 70 1.09 16.82 -21.63
CA SER A 70 0.92 16.79 -23.08
C SER A 70 0.76 15.31 -23.50
N PRO A 71 -0.33 14.91 -24.15
CA PRO A 71 -1.49 15.75 -24.45
C PRO A 71 -2.15 16.26 -23.17
N GLN A 72 -2.83 17.41 -23.27
CA GLN A 72 -3.57 18.02 -22.17
C GLN A 72 -4.48 16.97 -21.53
N VAL A 73 -4.24 16.69 -20.25
CA VAL A 73 -5.22 16.00 -19.42
C VAL A 73 -6.29 17.03 -19.10
N SER A 74 -7.56 16.67 -19.23
CA SER A 74 -8.70 17.50 -18.80
C SER A 74 -9.47 16.71 -17.76
N LEU A 75 -9.37 17.14 -16.51
CA LEU A 75 -10.10 16.50 -15.42
C LEU A 75 -11.57 16.90 -15.44
N THR A 76 -12.43 16.00 -14.99
CA THR A 76 -13.80 16.35 -14.59
C THR A 76 -13.88 16.49 -13.07
N ASP A 77 -14.86 17.24 -12.59
CA ASP A 77 -15.10 17.34 -11.14
C ASP A 77 -15.37 15.95 -10.55
N ASP A 78 -14.79 15.67 -9.38
CA ASP A 78 -14.86 14.40 -8.66
C ASP A 78 -14.36 13.14 -9.42
N GLN A 79 -13.64 13.31 -10.53
CA GLN A 79 -13.18 12.17 -11.36
C GLN A 79 -12.49 11.05 -10.54
N PHE A 80 -11.70 11.44 -9.54
CA PHE A 80 -10.93 10.53 -8.71
C PHE A 80 -11.39 10.51 -7.24
N ASN A 81 -12.62 10.92 -6.95
CA ASN A 81 -13.18 10.92 -5.61
C ASN A 81 -14.54 10.19 -5.57
N PRO A 82 -14.76 9.22 -4.65
CA PRO A 82 -13.77 8.60 -3.75
C PRO A 82 -13.00 7.46 -4.42
N GLY A 83 -12.03 6.90 -3.70
CA GLY A 83 -11.46 5.60 -4.05
C GLY A 83 -10.23 5.67 -4.96
N TYR A 84 -9.48 6.77 -4.93
CA TYR A 84 -8.18 6.86 -5.60
C TYR A 84 -7.10 7.40 -4.66
N ILE A 85 -5.85 7.09 -5.00
CA ILE A 85 -4.68 7.70 -4.40
C ILE A 85 -3.75 8.29 -5.47
N VAL A 86 -2.98 9.29 -5.09
CA VAL A 86 -1.77 9.71 -5.80
C VAL A 86 -0.58 8.96 -5.20
N GLU A 87 0.35 8.50 -6.04
CA GLU A 87 1.69 8.08 -5.67
C GLU A 87 2.74 8.95 -6.38
N ILE A 88 3.70 9.49 -5.64
CA ILE A 88 4.87 10.17 -6.24
C ILE A 88 5.91 9.13 -6.63
N VAL A 89 6.32 9.14 -7.90
CA VAL A 89 7.28 8.18 -8.48
C VAL A 89 8.55 8.83 -9.01
N SER A 90 8.66 10.17 -8.99
CA SER A 90 9.91 10.86 -9.26
C SER A 90 10.96 10.57 -8.19
N GLU A 91 12.22 10.43 -8.60
CA GLU A 91 13.33 10.29 -7.66
C GLU A 91 13.49 11.53 -6.77
N GLY A 92 14.00 11.33 -5.55
CA GLY A 92 14.24 12.39 -4.58
C GLY A 92 13.22 12.42 -3.45
N ALA A 93 12.94 13.62 -2.95
CA ALA A 93 11.97 13.83 -1.89
C ALA A 93 10.59 13.30 -2.32
N GLY A 94 9.89 12.65 -1.39
CA GLY A 94 8.55 12.11 -1.63
C GLY A 94 8.46 10.84 -2.48
N LEU A 95 9.57 10.26 -2.96
CA LEU A 95 9.51 8.99 -3.72
C LEU A 95 8.79 7.88 -2.92
N GLY A 96 7.68 7.38 -3.49
CA GLY A 96 6.82 6.35 -2.92
C GLY A 96 5.77 6.86 -1.94
N PHE A 97 5.70 8.17 -1.70
CA PHE A 97 4.63 8.80 -0.92
C PHE A 97 3.28 8.54 -1.58
N THR A 98 2.27 8.22 -0.77
CA THR A 98 0.89 8.09 -1.22
C THR A 98 -0.05 8.97 -0.43
N SER A 99 -1.11 9.47 -1.09
CA SER A 99 -2.18 10.19 -0.42
C SER A 99 -3.52 9.93 -1.09
N VAL A 100 -4.59 9.82 -0.30
CA VAL A 100 -5.96 9.67 -0.80
C VAL A 100 -6.38 10.95 -1.50
N ILE A 101 -6.95 10.82 -2.68
CA ILE A 101 -7.59 11.92 -3.39
C ILE A 101 -8.96 12.12 -2.75
N VAL A 102 -9.20 13.33 -2.23
CA VAL A 102 -10.45 13.71 -1.56
C VAL A 102 -11.33 14.61 -2.41
N ASP A 103 -10.78 15.14 -3.50
CA ASP A 103 -11.51 15.95 -4.48
C ASP A 103 -10.69 16.04 -5.78
N THR A 104 -11.37 16.24 -6.90
CA THR A 104 -10.77 16.58 -8.19
C THR A 104 -11.57 17.73 -8.79
N VAL A 105 -10.89 18.80 -9.20
CA VAL A 105 -11.55 19.99 -9.75
C VAL A 105 -11.07 20.17 -11.19
N SER A 106 -12.04 20.23 -12.11
CA SER A 106 -11.82 20.39 -13.54
C SER A 106 -11.05 21.67 -13.87
N THR A 107 -11.34 22.76 -13.15
CA THR A 107 -10.66 24.05 -13.34
C THR A 107 -9.20 23.94 -12.91
N GLY A 108 -8.28 24.04 -13.89
CA GLY A 108 -6.85 23.99 -13.63
C GLY A 108 -6.29 22.58 -13.42
N ASN A 109 -7.10 21.52 -13.64
CA ASN A 109 -6.72 20.12 -13.39
C ASN A 109 -6.20 19.88 -11.97
N GLU A 110 -6.94 20.39 -10.99
CA GLU A 110 -6.55 20.30 -9.59
C GLU A 110 -6.96 18.96 -8.98
N ILE A 111 -6.07 18.39 -8.18
CA ILE A 111 -6.31 17.25 -7.31
C ILE A 111 -6.08 17.70 -5.88
N VAL A 112 -7.06 17.43 -5.01
CA VAL A 112 -6.96 17.67 -3.57
C VAL A 112 -6.66 16.37 -2.84
N LEU A 113 -5.63 16.40 -2.02
CA LEU A 113 -5.09 15.27 -1.29
C LEU A 113 -5.47 15.35 0.19
N SER A 114 -5.67 14.19 0.82
CA SER A 114 -5.96 14.11 2.26
C SER A 114 -4.76 14.45 3.13
N GLN A 115 -3.54 14.35 2.60
CA GLN A 115 -2.29 14.68 3.27
C GLN A 115 -1.44 15.59 2.38
N PRO A 116 -0.70 16.55 2.95
CA PRO A 116 0.15 17.44 2.17
C PRO A 116 1.29 16.65 1.52
N VAL A 117 1.64 17.01 0.29
CA VAL A 117 2.85 16.52 -0.37
C VAL A 117 4.07 16.83 0.52
N PRO A 118 4.97 15.86 0.77
CA PRO A 118 6.14 16.06 1.63
C PRO A 118 7.01 17.26 1.21
N GLU A 119 7.68 17.90 2.16
CA GLU A 119 8.63 18.97 1.86
C GLU A 119 9.75 18.47 0.93
N GLY A 120 10.27 19.35 0.08
CA GLY A 120 11.33 19.04 -0.88
C GLY A 120 10.87 18.42 -2.19
N VAL A 121 9.62 17.94 -2.30
CA VAL A 121 9.03 17.60 -3.61
C VAL A 121 8.86 18.91 -4.39
N ALA A 122 9.36 18.93 -5.63
CA ALA A 122 9.35 20.09 -6.52
C ALA A 122 8.28 19.96 -7.62
N ASP A 123 7.98 21.08 -8.27
CA ASP A 123 7.16 21.12 -9.47
C ASP A 123 7.76 20.25 -10.59
N GLY A 124 6.89 19.66 -11.40
CA GLY A 124 7.27 18.66 -12.41
C GLY A 124 7.54 17.28 -11.82
N ALA A 125 7.18 17.01 -10.55
CA ALA A 125 7.25 15.66 -10.00
C ALA A 125 6.32 14.71 -10.77
N THR A 126 6.82 13.51 -11.09
CA THR A 126 6.02 12.46 -11.74
C THR A 126 5.16 11.74 -10.71
N VAL A 127 3.88 11.57 -11.02
CA VAL A 127 2.91 10.85 -10.20
C VAL A 127 2.19 9.77 -10.99
N LYS A 128 1.69 8.78 -10.25
CA LYS A 128 0.69 7.81 -10.69
C LYS A 128 -0.58 7.99 -9.88
N ILE A 129 -1.73 7.82 -10.53
CA ILE A 129 -3.04 7.75 -9.88
C ILE A 129 -3.50 6.30 -9.92
N TRP A 130 -3.78 5.76 -8.73
CA TRP A 130 -4.22 4.39 -8.56
C TRP A 130 -5.65 4.37 -8.07
N LYS A 131 -6.51 3.58 -8.73
CA LYS A 131 -7.83 3.25 -8.21
C LYS A 131 -7.67 2.32 -7.01
N LEU A 132 -8.30 2.56 -5.88
CA LEU A 132 -8.28 1.65 -4.74
C LEU A 132 -9.17 0.44 -5.00
N TRP A 133 -8.76 -0.71 -4.47
CA TRP A 133 -9.63 -1.88 -4.37
C TRP A 133 -10.89 -1.55 -3.58
N THR A 134 -12.03 -2.10 -3.99
CA THR A 134 -13.27 -2.10 -3.21
C THR A 134 -13.60 -3.49 -2.67
N LEU A 135 -14.53 -3.58 -1.72
CA LEU A 135 -15.06 -4.87 -1.26
C LEU A 135 -15.57 -5.71 -2.42
N ALA A 136 -16.33 -5.11 -3.35
CA ALA A 136 -16.88 -5.81 -4.49
C ALA A 136 -15.82 -6.27 -5.50
N GLU A 137 -14.72 -5.55 -5.66
CA GLU A 137 -13.66 -5.95 -6.58
C GLU A 137 -12.79 -7.10 -6.04
N VAL A 138 -12.61 -7.14 -4.72
CA VAL A 138 -11.80 -8.21 -4.07
C VAL A 138 -12.64 -9.45 -3.79
N PHE A 139 -13.86 -9.28 -3.29
CA PHE A 139 -14.69 -10.38 -2.80
C PHE A 139 -15.92 -10.66 -3.68
N GLY A 140 -16.14 -9.86 -4.71
CA GLY A 140 -17.30 -9.93 -5.58
C GLY A 140 -18.47 -9.08 -5.08
N ALA A 141 -19.16 -8.39 -5.99
CA ALA A 141 -20.36 -7.62 -5.66
C ALA A 141 -21.42 -8.49 -4.96
N ASP A 142 -21.54 -9.75 -5.38
CA ASP A 142 -22.45 -10.76 -4.81
C ASP A 142 -21.72 -11.82 -3.96
N ASN A 143 -20.55 -11.48 -3.38
CA ASN A 143 -19.71 -12.41 -2.62
C ASN A 143 -19.27 -13.66 -3.42
N SER A 144 -18.88 -13.46 -4.68
CA SER A 144 -18.36 -14.54 -5.54
C SER A 144 -17.04 -15.15 -5.05
N ALA A 145 -16.33 -14.50 -4.12
CA ALA A 145 -15.16 -15.05 -3.45
C ALA A 145 -15.50 -16.14 -2.41
N GLY A 146 -16.78 -16.36 -2.09
CA GLY A 146 -17.20 -17.46 -1.23
C GLY A 146 -16.96 -17.25 0.27
N LEU A 147 -16.98 -16.00 0.74
CA LEU A 147 -17.02 -15.75 2.18
C LEU A 147 -18.30 -16.34 2.78
N THR A 148 -18.26 -16.72 4.05
CA THR A 148 -19.45 -17.19 4.77
C THR A 148 -20.36 -16.00 4.92
N ALA A 149 -21.57 -16.10 4.38
CA ALA A 149 -22.57 -15.06 4.43
C ALA A 149 -23.76 -15.50 5.28
N GLY A 150 -24.39 -14.54 5.95
CA GLY A 150 -25.53 -14.77 6.83
C GLY A 150 -26.42 -13.54 6.94
N THR A 151 -27.51 -13.64 7.68
CA THR A 151 -28.40 -12.50 7.93
C THR A 151 -27.87 -11.56 9.02
N THR A 152 -26.87 -12.02 9.79
CA THR A 152 -26.22 -11.24 10.85
C THR A 152 -24.69 -11.28 10.73
N PRO A 153 -23.98 -10.31 11.33
CA PRO A 153 -22.51 -10.35 11.43
C PRO A 153 -21.98 -11.57 12.19
N ALA A 154 -22.75 -12.09 13.16
CA ALA A 154 -22.33 -13.23 13.99
C ALA A 154 -22.21 -14.53 13.19
N ASP A 155 -23.01 -14.66 12.13
CA ASP A 155 -23.05 -15.84 11.27
C ASP A 155 -22.15 -15.70 10.03
N SER A 156 -21.58 -14.51 9.81
CA SER A 156 -20.85 -14.15 8.60
C SER A 156 -19.35 -13.99 8.86
N ASP A 157 -18.53 -14.18 7.83
CA ASP A 157 -17.13 -13.74 7.89
C ASP A 157 -17.10 -12.20 8.04
N LEU A 158 -16.17 -11.69 8.85
CA LEU A 158 -16.03 -10.26 9.09
C LEU A 158 -14.73 -9.74 8.49
N ILE A 159 -14.83 -8.75 7.61
CA ILE A 159 -13.70 -7.99 7.09
C ILE A 159 -13.51 -6.79 8.01
N GLN A 160 -12.37 -6.73 8.69
CA GLN A 160 -12.06 -5.71 9.69
C GLN A 160 -11.02 -4.75 9.13
N VAL A 161 -11.48 -3.57 8.71
CA VAL A 161 -10.64 -2.52 8.11
C VAL A 161 -10.24 -1.51 9.19
N PRO A 162 -8.95 -1.29 9.45
CA PRO A 162 -8.52 -0.33 10.46
C PRO A 162 -9.00 1.10 10.15
N ASN A 163 -9.63 1.75 11.12
CA ASN A 163 -10.17 3.12 10.99
C ASN A 163 -9.41 4.14 11.86
N GLY A 164 -8.24 3.76 12.39
CA GLY A 164 -7.39 4.59 13.24
C GLY A 164 -7.70 4.53 14.74
N SER A 165 -8.92 4.12 15.12
CA SER A 165 -9.33 3.94 16.53
C SER A 165 -9.72 2.49 16.88
N GLY A 166 -9.96 1.68 15.86
CA GLY A 166 -10.34 0.28 15.93
C GLY A 166 -10.51 -0.25 14.51
N PHE A 167 -11.63 -0.92 14.26
CA PHE A 167 -11.96 -1.46 12.95
C PHE A 167 -13.39 -1.11 12.55
N ASP A 168 -13.57 -0.77 11.28
CA ASP A 168 -14.86 -0.90 10.62
C ASP A 168 -15.02 -2.37 10.19
N GLU A 169 -16.16 -2.96 10.55
CA GLU A 169 -16.44 -4.37 10.27
C GLU A 169 -17.48 -4.49 9.16
N TYR A 170 -17.14 -5.26 8.13
CA TYR A 170 -17.98 -5.49 6.96
C TYR A 170 -18.27 -6.98 6.79
N PHE A 171 -19.47 -7.31 6.32
CA PHE A 171 -19.88 -8.68 6.01
C PHE A 171 -20.85 -8.70 4.83
N TYR A 172 -20.97 -9.85 4.17
CA TYR A 172 -21.97 -10.02 3.12
C TYR A 172 -23.27 -10.57 3.72
N SER A 173 -24.35 -9.81 3.60
CA SER A 173 -25.66 -10.20 4.09
C SER A 173 -26.47 -10.94 3.03
N THR A 174 -27.10 -12.05 3.42
CA THR A 174 -28.00 -12.83 2.54
C THR A 174 -29.46 -12.39 2.62
N GLY A 175 -29.82 -11.40 3.45
CA GLY A 175 -31.19 -10.91 3.61
C GLY A 175 -31.57 -10.53 5.04
N GLY A 176 -32.85 -10.70 5.39
CA GLY A 176 -33.39 -10.31 6.69
C GLY A 176 -33.54 -8.80 6.84
N ALA A 177 -33.47 -8.29 8.08
CA ALA A 177 -33.63 -6.86 8.37
C ALA A 177 -32.53 -5.97 7.74
N GLN A 178 -31.42 -6.56 7.31
CA GLN A 178 -30.31 -5.85 6.66
C GLN A 178 -30.40 -5.88 5.11
N GLY A 179 -31.30 -6.68 4.54
CA GLY A 179 -31.37 -6.91 3.09
C GLY A 179 -30.15 -7.65 2.54
N THR A 180 -30.10 -7.86 1.22
CA THR A 180 -29.00 -8.58 0.57
C THR A 180 -27.90 -7.63 0.10
N GLY A 181 -26.63 -7.98 0.30
CA GLY A 181 -25.45 -7.23 -0.18
C GLY A 181 -24.41 -6.99 0.91
N TRP A 182 -23.40 -6.17 0.60
CA TRP A 182 -22.33 -5.83 1.56
C TRP A 182 -22.85 -4.87 2.62
N ARG A 183 -22.54 -5.13 3.89
CA ARG A 183 -23.02 -4.33 5.02
C ARG A 183 -21.89 -4.00 5.97
N GLN A 184 -22.00 -2.85 6.60
CA GLN A 184 -21.15 -2.46 7.73
C GLN A 184 -21.92 -2.71 9.03
N VAL A 185 -21.26 -3.32 10.00
CA VAL A 185 -21.83 -3.59 11.31
C VAL A 185 -22.28 -2.28 11.95
N GLY A 186 -23.55 -2.21 12.35
CA GLY A 186 -24.13 -1.05 13.02
C GLY A 186 -24.57 0.10 12.10
N GLN A 187 -24.46 -0.03 10.77
CA GLN A 187 -24.81 1.03 9.80
C GLN A 187 -26.07 0.75 8.96
N GLY A 188 -26.89 -0.23 9.36
CA GLY A 188 -28.18 -0.52 8.72
C GLY A 188 -28.04 -1.22 7.36
N THR A 189 -28.90 -0.84 6.39
CA THR A 189 -29.10 -1.56 5.12
C THR A 189 -28.32 -0.97 3.94
N THR A 190 -27.52 0.09 4.16
CA THR A 190 -26.74 0.73 3.09
C THR A 190 -25.73 -0.26 2.54
N ASP A 191 -25.73 -0.44 1.22
CA ASP A 191 -24.78 -1.33 0.56
C ASP A 191 -23.37 -0.73 0.59
N GLN A 192 -22.41 -1.56 0.99
CA GLN A 192 -21.02 -1.18 1.21
C GLN A 192 -20.08 -1.71 0.12
N ALA A 193 -20.62 -2.25 -0.96
CA ALA A 193 -19.88 -2.87 -2.06
C ALA A 193 -18.73 -1.97 -2.59
N SER A 194 -18.96 -0.65 -2.64
CA SER A 194 -18.01 0.36 -3.12
C SER A 194 -17.01 0.87 -2.07
N THR A 195 -17.00 0.29 -0.86
CA THR A 195 -16.08 0.71 0.22
C THR A 195 -14.63 0.50 -0.23
N PRO A 196 -13.81 1.56 -0.30
CA PRO A 196 -12.40 1.43 -0.66
C PRO A 196 -11.58 0.76 0.45
N LEU A 197 -10.67 -0.11 0.04
CA LEU A 197 -9.68 -0.76 0.89
C LEU A 197 -8.35 -0.01 0.77
N LYS A 198 -7.70 0.25 1.90
CA LYS A 198 -6.54 1.13 1.98
C LYS A 198 -5.35 0.58 1.18
N PHE A 199 -4.78 1.42 0.31
CA PHE A 199 -3.53 1.12 -0.40
C PHE A 199 -2.37 0.90 0.57
N GLY A 200 -1.61 -0.17 0.40
CA GLY A 200 -0.49 -0.49 1.29
C GLY A 200 -0.86 -0.84 2.74
N GLY A 201 -2.14 -0.73 3.11
CA GLY A 201 -2.65 -1.03 4.44
C GLY A 201 -2.99 -2.52 4.57
N GLY A 202 -2.76 -3.06 5.77
CA GLY A 202 -3.29 -4.35 6.15
C GLY A 202 -4.72 -4.23 6.69
N PHE A 203 -5.51 -5.29 6.55
CA PHE A 203 -6.79 -5.49 7.22
C PHE A 203 -6.84 -6.91 7.79
N ALA A 204 -7.88 -7.26 8.53
CA ALA A 204 -8.08 -8.62 9.00
C ALA A 204 -9.38 -9.21 8.46
N ILE A 205 -9.43 -10.54 8.35
CA ILE A 205 -10.66 -11.27 8.12
C ILE A 205 -10.85 -12.26 9.26
N PHE A 206 -11.96 -12.14 9.99
CA PHE A 206 -12.43 -13.18 10.89
C PHE A 206 -13.27 -14.18 10.10
N ALA A 207 -12.67 -15.30 9.70
CA ALA A 207 -13.33 -16.33 8.92
C ALA A 207 -14.01 -17.37 9.82
N ARG A 208 -15.28 -17.66 9.56
CA ARG A 208 -16.08 -18.67 10.27
C ARG A 208 -15.67 -20.09 9.93
N SER A 209 -15.07 -20.28 8.76
CA SER A 209 -14.52 -21.55 8.29
C SER A 209 -13.28 -21.30 7.43
N ALA A 210 -12.42 -22.31 7.30
CA ALA A 210 -11.29 -22.24 6.40
C ALA A 210 -11.74 -22.20 4.93
N LYS A 211 -11.07 -21.40 4.10
CA LYS A 211 -11.37 -21.20 2.68
C LYS A 211 -10.22 -20.47 1.97
N SER A 212 -10.37 -20.21 0.68
CA SER A 212 -9.40 -19.43 -0.09
C SER A 212 -10.09 -18.29 -0.82
N VAL A 213 -9.43 -17.14 -0.88
CA VAL A 213 -9.83 -15.98 -1.67
C VAL A 213 -8.77 -15.74 -2.74
N VAL A 214 -9.18 -15.56 -3.98
CA VAL A 214 -8.24 -15.26 -5.08
C VAL A 214 -8.28 -13.77 -5.37
N LEU A 215 -7.12 -13.13 -5.27
CA LEU A 215 -6.91 -11.75 -5.71
C LEU A 215 -6.18 -11.76 -7.04
N VAL A 216 -6.69 -11.05 -8.04
CA VAL A 216 -6.00 -10.81 -9.31
C VAL A 216 -5.55 -9.36 -9.35
N GLY A 217 -4.33 -9.07 -9.76
CA GLY A 217 -3.85 -7.70 -9.82
C GLY A 217 -2.44 -7.59 -10.37
N GLN A 218 -1.83 -6.42 -10.19
CA GLN A 218 -0.52 -6.11 -10.77
C GLN A 218 0.55 -6.06 -9.68
N VAL A 219 1.74 -6.60 -9.93
CA VAL A 219 2.86 -6.38 -8.99
C VAL A 219 3.24 -4.90 -9.02
N LYS A 220 3.35 -4.27 -7.85
CA LYS A 220 3.74 -2.86 -7.77
C LYS A 220 5.19 -2.69 -8.28
N PRO A 221 5.43 -1.88 -9.34
CA PRO A 221 6.79 -1.47 -9.68
C PRO A 221 7.23 -0.33 -8.75
N GLY A 222 8.46 -0.39 -8.24
CA GLY A 222 9.06 0.70 -7.45
C GLY A 222 8.84 0.65 -5.94
N LYS A 223 9.44 1.63 -5.24
CA LYS A 223 9.53 1.64 -3.77
C LYS A 223 8.16 1.83 -3.11
N THR A 224 8.02 1.32 -1.90
CA THR A 224 6.82 1.54 -1.07
C THR A 224 7.23 2.32 0.17
N VAL A 225 6.60 3.47 0.40
CA VAL A 225 6.68 4.16 1.69
C VAL A 225 5.56 3.65 2.58
N VAL A 226 5.88 3.45 3.85
CA VAL A 226 4.90 3.17 4.90
C VAL A 226 4.95 4.30 5.91
N ASP A 227 3.77 4.84 6.21
CA ASP A 227 3.56 5.82 7.26
C ASP A 227 3.13 5.11 8.54
N LEU A 228 3.94 5.25 9.59
CA LEU A 228 3.64 4.71 10.90
C LEU A 228 3.22 5.82 11.84
N GLN A 229 2.10 5.62 12.51
CA GLN A 229 1.67 6.39 13.66
C GLN A 229 2.17 5.74 14.95
N THR A 230 2.23 6.47 16.05
CA THR A 230 2.47 5.87 17.38
C THR A 230 1.34 4.88 17.70
N GLY A 231 1.68 3.71 18.24
CA GLY A 231 0.76 2.61 18.50
C GLY A 231 0.78 1.54 17.40
N ASN A 232 -0.34 0.85 17.20
CA ASN A 232 -0.43 -0.28 16.27
C ASN A 232 -0.68 0.19 14.84
N ASN A 233 0.14 -0.30 13.91
CA ASN A 233 0.02 -0.05 12.48
C ASN A 233 -0.12 -1.38 11.74
N PHE A 234 -1.15 -1.53 10.91
CA PHE A 234 -1.36 -2.73 10.09
C PHE A 234 -0.74 -2.51 8.73
N VAL A 235 0.37 -3.20 8.48
CA VAL A 235 1.22 -2.99 7.30
C VAL A 235 1.10 -4.19 6.38
N ALA A 236 0.70 -3.95 5.13
CA ALA A 236 0.72 -5.00 4.12
C ALA A 236 2.16 -5.32 3.71
N ASN A 237 2.47 -6.61 3.59
CA ASN A 237 3.67 -7.05 2.89
C ASN A 237 3.41 -7.00 1.38
N LEU A 238 3.80 -5.88 0.75
CA LEU A 238 3.56 -5.62 -0.68
C LEU A 238 4.47 -6.40 -1.64
N CYS A 239 5.24 -7.36 -1.12
CA CYS A 239 6.10 -8.22 -1.89
C CYS A 239 5.49 -9.62 -1.91
N PRO A 240 5.11 -10.17 -3.08
CA PRO A 240 4.73 -11.57 -3.16
C PRO A 240 5.88 -12.43 -2.60
N VAL A 241 5.61 -13.27 -1.61
CA VAL A 241 6.54 -14.35 -1.26
C VAL A 241 6.28 -15.47 -2.27
N ASN A 242 7.33 -16.09 -2.80
CA ASN A 242 7.20 -17.21 -3.74
C ASN A 242 6.65 -18.45 -3.01
N ALA A 243 5.35 -18.51 -2.76
CA ALA A 243 4.70 -19.62 -2.08
C ALA A 243 4.56 -20.86 -3.00
N GLY A 244 5.69 -21.41 -3.44
CA GLY A 244 5.78 -22.74 -4.03
C GLY A 244 5.82 -23.84 -2.96
N GLY A 245 4.80 -23.95 -2.09
CA GLY A 245 4.64 -25.07 -1.14
C GLY A 245 4.25 -24.71 0.30
N ASP A 246 4.05 -25.74 1.15
CA ASP A 246 3.62 -25.67 2.57
C ASP A 246 4.66 -25.07 3.54
N THR A 247 5.72 -24.46 3.02
CA THR A 247 6.77 -23.81 3.81
C THR A 247 6.97 -22.40 3.27
N PRO A 248 7.00 -21.36 4.14
CA PRO A 248 7.26 -19.99 3.69
C PRO A 248 8.56 -19.97 2.90
N SER A 249 8.50 -19.48 1.66
CA SER A 249 9.67 -19.45 0.77
C SER A 249 10.84 -18.75 1.46
N SER A 250 12.04 -19.28 1.28
CA SER A 250 13.28 -18.61 1.65
C SER A 250 13.64 -17.43 0.72
N GLU A 251 12.88 -17.24 -0.38
CA GLU A 251 13.01 -16.16 -1.37
C GLU A 251 12.06 -14.98 -1.06
N GLY A 252 11.88 -14.68 0.23
CA GLY A 252 10.97 -13.63 0.71
C GLY A 252 11.67 -12.46 1.40
N ARG A 253 10.89 -11.43 1.76
CA ARG A 253 11.38 -10.36 2.64
C ARG A 253 11.57 -10.89 4.06
N THR A 254 12.72 -10.62 4.65
CA THR A 254 13.06 -10.91 6.04
C THR A 254 13.13 -9.63 6.85
N LEU A 255 13.21 -9.75 8.17
CA LEU A 255 13.45 -8.60 9.04
C LEU A 255 14.68 -7.78 8.59
N ALA A 256 15.78 -8.44 8.21
CA ALA A 256 17.01 -7.76 7.81
C ALA A 256 16.96 -7.10 6.42
N ASN A 257 16.36 -7.75 5.42
CA ASN A 257 16.36 -7.19 4.06
C ASN A 257 15.16 -6.26 3.77
N SER A 258 14.20 -6.17 4.69
CA SER A 258 12.97 -5.39 4.51
C SER A 258 13.17 -3.86 4.50
N GLY A 259 14.25 -3.34 5.08
CA GLY A 259 14.38 -1.90 5.33
C GLY A 259 13.63 -1.41 6.57
N LEU A 260 12.95 -2.29 7.32
CA LEU A 260 12.29 -1.97 8.59
C LEU A 260 13.26 -1.30 9.58
N GLN A 261 14.51 -1.78 9.67
CA GLN A 261 15.51 -1.21 10.57
C GLN A 261 15.71 0.31 10.38
N ALA A 262 15.58 0.83 9.16
CA ALA A 262 15.80 2.25 8.89
C ALA A 262 14.66 3.15 9.40
N GLY A 263 13.43 2.62 9.48
CA GLY A 263 12.25 3.37 9.95
C GLY A 263 11.89 3.13 11.41
N LEU A 264 12.29 1.98 11.97
CA LEU A 264 11.93 1.60 13.33
C LEU A 264 12.90 2.19 14.36
N THR A 265 12.33 2.59 15.49
CA THR A 265 13.09 2.96 16.67
C THR A 265 13.70 1.71 17.27
N GLY A 266 15.03 1.58 17.25
CA GLY A 266 15.73 0.50 17.96
C GLY A 266 15.86 0.78 19.47
N GLY A 267 16.22 -0.22 20.26
CA GLY A 267 16.43 -0.05 21.70
C GLY A 267 17.19 -1.22 22.32
N VAL A 268 17.82 -1.01 23.48
CA VAL A 268 18.56 -2.10 24.17
C VAL A 268 17.64 -3.14 24.81
N THR A 269 16.34 -2.86 24.88
CA THR A 269 15.28 -3.79 25.30
C THR A 269 14.06 -3.66 24.40
N SER A 270 13.21 -4.68 24.40
CA SER A 270 11.94 -4.69 23.66
C SER A 270 10.94 -3.62 24.11
N ASN A 271 11.09 -3.06 25.31
CA ASN A 271 10.21 -2.01 25.83
C ASN A 271 10.57 -0.61 25.32
N GLN A 272 11.78 -0.44 24.78
CA GLN A 272 12.27 0.83 24.24
C GLN A 272 12.22 0.88 22.71
N ALA A 273 12.30 -0.28 22.05
CA ALA A 273 12.26 -0.39 20.60
C ALA A 273 10.83 -0.39 20.06
N ASP A 274 10.63 -0.23 18.76
CA ASP A 274 9.38 -0.61 18.09
C ASP A 274 9.30 -2.14 17.98
N LEU A 275 8.08 -2.69 17.88
CA LEU A 275 7.87 -4.13 17.70
C LEU A 275 7.30 -4.44 16.33
N VAL A 276 7.88 -5.44 15.68
CA VAL A 276 7.28 -6.15 14.55
C VAL A 276 6.57 -7.39 15.10
N MET A 277 5.25 -7.45 14.91
CA MET A 277 4.39 -8.49 15.47
C MET A 277 3.86 -9.36 14.34
N LEU A 278 4.31 -10.61 14.31
CA LEU A 278 3.93 -11.60 13.30
C LEU A 278 2.93 -12.58 13.92
N TRP A 279 1.74 -12.67 13.32
CA TRP A 279 0.73 -13.62 13.78
C TRP A 279 1.23 -15.05 13.58
N ASN A 280 1.07 -15.89 14.61
CA ASN A 280 1.55 -17.28 14.60
C ASN A 280 0.42 -18.31 14.76
N GLY A 281 -0.84 -17.89 14.61
CA GLY A 281 -2.03 -18.73 14.77
C GLY A 281 -2.64 -18.72 16.18
N GLN A 282 -1.86 -18.38 17.22
CA GLN A 282 -2.34 -18.30 18.60
C GLN A 282 -2.21 -16.90 19.21
N GLY A 283 -1.24 -16.12 18.70
CA GLY A 283 -0.93 -14.79 19.15
C GLY A 283 0.12 -14.18 18.22
N TYR A 284 1.00 -13.35 18.79
CA TYR A 284 2.07 -12.71 18.02
C TYR A 284 3.45 -13.14 18.50
N SER A 285 4.27 -13.59 17.55
CA SER A 285 5.73 -13.55 17.73
C SER A 285 6.18 -12.10 17.57
N GLN A 286 6.80 -11.56 18.62
CA GLN A 286 7.22 -10.16 18.65
C GLN A 286 8.74 -10.06 18.43
N TYR A 287 9.15 -9.18 17.53
CA TYR A 287 10.54 -8.93 17.17
C TYR A 287 10.88 -7.46 17.29
N TYR A 288 12.12 -7.14 17.61
CA TYR A 288 12.61 -5.77 17.71
C TYR A 288 14.07 -5.67 17.26
N TYR A 289 14.49 -4.48 16.85
CA TYR A 289 15.90 -4.22 16.56
C TYR A 289 16.63 -3.78 17.83
N SER A 290 17.52 -4.63 18.34
CA SER A 290 18.39 -4.32 19.45
C SER A 290 19.56 -3.46 18.99
N THR A 291 19.81 -2.35 19.69
CA THR A 291 20.98 -1.49 19.44
C THR A 291 22.21 -1.89 20.26
N GLY A 292 22.12 -2.90 21.14
CA GLY A 292 23.23 -3.35 21.98
C GLY A 292 22.79 -4.08 23.26
N GLY A 293 23.53 -3.86 24.36
CA GLY A 293 23.22 -4.45 25.67
C GLY A 293 23.56 -5.95 25.77
N LEU A 294 22.93 -6.64 26.73
CA LEU A 294 23.21 -8.05 27.06
C LEU A 294 22.92 -9.03 25.91
N VAL A 295 22.06 -8.63 24.97
CA VAL A 295 21.69 -9.44 23.79
C VAL A 295 22.46 -9.04 22.53
N GLY A 296 23.35 -8.04 22.61
CA GLY A 296 24.07 -7.48 21.47
C GLY A 296 23.18 -6.72 20.47
N ALA A 297 23.79 -6.18 19.43
CA ALA A 297 23.07 -5.50 18.34
C ALA A 297 22.51 -6.51 17.32
N GLY A 298 21.34 -6.21 16.75
CA GLY A 298 20.68 -7.02 15.72
C GLY A 298 19.21 -7.30 16.02
N TRP A 299 18.56 -8.11 15.18
CA TRP A 299 17.15 -8.46 15.35
C TRP A 299 16.97 -9.48 16.46
N ARG A 300 16.02 -9.24 17.36
CA ARG A 300 15.77 -10.11 18.52
C ARG A 300 14.30 -10.44 18.62
N ARG A 301 14.02 -11.65 19.12
CA ARG A 301 12.67 -12.05 19.52
C ARG A 301 12.46 -11.70 20.99
N VAL A 302 11.31 -11.13 21.34
CA VAL A 302 10.94 -10.88 22.73
C VAL A 302 10.93 -12.21 23.49
N GLY A 303 11.69 -12.29 24.59
CA GLY A 303 11.87 -13.53 25.37
C GLY A 303 12.76 -14.60 24.70
N GLY A 304 13.36 -14.33 23.54
CA GLY A 304 14.16 -15.29 22.77
C GLY A 304 15.68 -15.25 23.01
N GLY A 305 16.16 -14.48 23.98
CA GLY A 305 17.59 -14.34 24.27
C GLY A 305 18.38 -13.53 23.23
N ALA A 306 19.65 -13.88 23.02
CA ALA A 306 20.60 -13.16 22.17
C ALA A 306 20.66 -13.65 20.72
N THR A 307 19.89 -14.68 20.36
CA THR A 307 19.88 -15.24 19.00
C THR A 307 19.36 -14.23 17.99
N ASP A 308 20.15 -13.95 16.97
CA ASP A 308 19.75 -13.04 15.90
C ASP A 308 18.58 -13.60 15.07
N GLN A 309 17.61 -12.73 14.78
CA GLN A 309 16.37 -13.06 14.07
C GLN A 309 16.32 -12.43 12.68
N ALA A 310 17.46 -11.95 12.18
CA ALA A 310 17.59 -11.29 10.88
C ALA A 310 16.95 -12.07 9.72
N SER A 311 16.99 -13.40 9.75
CA SER A 311 16.46 -14.30 8.72
C SER A 311 14.97 -14.62 8.84
N VAL A 312 14.28 -14.11 9.86
CA VAL A 312 12.83 -14.34 10.01
C VAL A 312 12.10 -13.69 8.84
N ALA A 313 11.36 -14.49 8.09
CA ALA A 313 10.54 -14.04 6.98
C ALA A 313 9.34 -13.22 7.49
N LEU A 314 9.01 -12.15 6.76
CA LEU A 314 7.75 -11.46 6.90
C LEU A 314 6.64 -12.31 6.25
N PRO A 315 5.44 -12.35 6.85
CA PRO A 315 4.35 -13.17 6.36
C PRO A 315 3.82 -12.64 5.02
N ASP A 316 3.18 -13.52 4.25
CA ASP A 316 2.24 -13.10 3.23
C ASP A 316 1.07 -12.34 3.85
N GLY A 317 0.50 -11.40 3.11
CA GLY A 317 -0.60 -10.58 3.60
C GLY A 317 -0.10 -9.39 4.41
N ALA A 318 -0.32 -9.39 5.73
CA ALA A 318 0.02 -8.25 6.59
C ALA A 318 0.61 -8.65 7.95
N TYR A 319 1.29 -7.69 8.58
CA TYR A 319 1.82 -7.77 9.93
C TYR A 319 1.57 -6.46 10.68
N ILE A 320 1.78 -6.49 11.99
CA ILE A 320 1.58 -5.30 12.84
C ILE A 320 2.94 -4.72 13.22
N ILE A 321 3.04 -3.40 13.14
CA ILE A 321 4.14 -2.65 13.76
C ILE A 321 3.57 -1.88 14.94
N HIS A 322 4.00 -2.23 16.15
CA HIS A 322 3.75 -1.43 17.34
C HIS A 322 4.87 -0.40 17.49
N ARG A 323 4.56 0.84 17.11
CA ARG A 323 5.50 1.96 17.15
C ARG A 323 5.42 2.70 18.47
N ARG A 324 6.56 2.85 19.13
CA ARG A 324 6.75 3.65 20.35
C ARG A 324 7.30 5.04 20.04
N GLY A 325 8.02 5.19 18.93
CA GLY A 325 8.51 6.48 18.47
C GLY A 325 7.40 7.43 17.99
N ALA A 326 7.79 8.68 17.71
CA ALA A 326 6.94 9.65 17.02
C ALA A 326 6.61 9.19 15.59
N PRO A 327 5.52 9.63 14.94
CA PRO A 327 5.18 9.21 13.59
C PRO A 327 6.34 9.32 12.59
N VAL A 328 6.44 8.37 11.66
CA VAL A 328 7.51 8.35 10.66
C VAL A 328 7.02 7.77 9.34
N SER A 329 7.62 8.26 8.26
CA SER A 329 7.50 7.69 6.92
C SER A 329 8.85 7.12 6.52
N PHE A 330 8.88 5.88 6.05
CA PHE A 330 10.12 5.27 5.58
C PHE A 330 9.87 4.28 4.44
N GLN A 331 10.92 4.05 3.66
CA GLN A 331 10.86 3.15 2.52
C GLN A 331 11.07 1.70 2.95
N LEU A 332 10.15 0.85 2.52
CA LEU A 332 10.30 -0.59 2.48
C LEU A 332 11.12 -0.99 1.24
N ASN A 333 12.13 -1.82 1.44
CA ASN A 333 12.89 -2.41 0.34
C ASN A 333 11.98 -3.36 -0.46
N GLN A 334 12.09 -3.34 -1.78
CA GLN A 334 11.56 -4.42 -2.60
C GLN A 334 12.40 -5.69 -2.31
N GLY A 335 11.76 -6.86 -2.23
CA GLY A 335 12.50 -8.11 -2.17
C GLY A 335 13.39 -8.26 -3.41
N ASN A 336 14.55 -8.89 -3.25
CA ASN A 336 15.31 -9.35 -4.42
C ASN A 336 14.58 -10.58 -4.96
N PHE A 337 14.13 -10.53 -6.21
CA PHE A 337 13.58 -11.67 -6.94
C PHE A 337 14.66 -12.26 -7.85
#